data_AF-A0A401GIT2-F1
#
_entry.id   AF-A0A401GIT2-F1
#
_cell.length_a   1.000
_cell.length_b   1.000
_cell.length_c   1.000
_cell.angle_alpha   90.00
_cell.angle_beta   90.00
_cell.angle_gamma   90.00
#
_symmetry.space_group_name_H-M   'P 1'
#
loop_
_entity.id
_entity.type
_entity.pdbx_description
1 polymer ?
#
loop_
_entity_poly.entity_id
_entity_poly.type
_entity_poly.pdbx_seq_one_letter_code
_entity_poly.pdbx_strand_id
1 'polypeptide(L)'
;MSAIFSSIFSRQLHSFYRPGLAQVTLSRNLSKSPFSKPVFPLSSTSRSFSSSSKFFGEAQLGSVKARSTQRTASIPWLYKAAGVAGVGLGLSVFSIPKVFCEPVLPKTPVAHPPPAPSHEPSSASSPPPPPQSSVNYYELTFGTLCGVCAGVFVKKGAKAAAFVLGGVFVLLQYLGSLSLVRVDWERAASRFENLFYTTDSAGAKRAPTIGSLFRWIGLLWGCGLAEQRWSTAVQCHVTVSKWRLPAAEGRLLPRLFWQAAPSIVPSISPEDTMATFKQPPKAIRQQVEDYFSDLQQQIVAAFEKLDPHAPPFKRDSWTRPQGGRGLSCVFATPPNSSDISAKETVLEKAGVNISVIHSVLSPAAAKQMGVTHPAIRQDPHLSLPLYTTGISLIVHPRNPHAPSVHCHYRYVELTEPLREGQDAGSAKVVAWWFGGGSDLTPNYLYDTDAQEFHQILKAACALHGPTLYLTFKKWCDEYFYIKHRKEGRGIGGVFFRELSDENHPRLDVEGSLPVRRPRTQDEIFSFVQRLCGAFIEAYYPILERRMNMPSDARARRWQLLRRGRYVEFNLVCDDGTRFGLATPQARIESVLMALPETARWEYMSELGNEEGTEEAKLVDVLKHPREWA
;
A
#
# COMPACT_ATOMS: atom_id res chain seq x y z
N MET A 1 -46.58 -10.86 33.15
CA MET A 1 -47.66 -9.84 33.28
C MET A 1 -48.13 -9.53 31.87
N SER A 2 -49.45 -9.43 31.64
CA SER A 2 -50.02 -9.22 30.30
C SER A 2 -50.59 -7.81 30.16
N ALA A 3 -50.73 -7.37 28.90
CA ALA A 3 -51.49 -6.25 28.36
C ALA A 3 -52.06 -5.18 29.31
N ILE A 4 -51.73 -3.91 29.05
CA ILE A 4 -52.65 -2.77 29.23
C ILE A 4 -52.49 -1.78 28.07
N PHE A 5 -53.60 -1.66 27.33
CA PHE A 5 -54.06 -0.56 26.45
C PHE A 5 -53.26 -0.05 25.24
N SER A 6 -54.01 0.08 24.15
CA SER A 6 -53.73 0.84 22.94
C SER A 6 -55.00 1.63 22.57
N SER A 7 -54.82 2.76 21.89
CA SER A 7 -55.86 3.56 21.22
C SER A 7 -56.89 4.31 22.09
N ILE A 8 -57.14 5.58 21.71
CA ILE A 8 -58.45 6.19 21.35
C ILE A 8 -58.38 7.72 21.57
N PHE A 9 -58.06 8.49 20.53
CA PHE A 9 -59.01 9.43 19.87
C PHE A 9 -58.40 10.14 18.65
N SER A 10 -59.25 10.52 17.70
CA SER A 10 -58.96 11.41 16.57
C SER A 10 -60.26 12.07 16.10
N ARG A 11 -60.17 13.25 15.45
CA ARG A 11 -61.30 14.08 14.94
C ARG A 11 -62.10 14.78 16.06
N GLN A 12 -62.75 15.95 15.88
CA GLN A 12 -62.86 16.92 14.76
C GLN A 12 -63.06 18.36 15.39
N LEU A 13 -63.70 19.45 14.90
CA LEU A 13 -64.58 19.75 13.76
C LEU A 13 -64.56 21.30 13.43
N HIS A 14 -64.08 21.69 12.24
CA HIS A 14 -64.47 22.86 11.40
C HIS A 14 -64.29 24.37 11.76
N SER A 15 -63.83 25.09 10.71
CA SER A 15 -64.40 26.34 10.12
C SER A 15 -64.13 27.73 10.73
N PHE A 16 -63.49 28.62 9.96
CA PHE A 16 -64.18 29.74 9.28
C PHE A 16 -63.39 30.35 8.08
N TYR A 17 -64.01 31.32 7.39
CA TYR A 17 -63.79 31.83 6.02
C TYR A 17 -62.46 32.57 5.68
N ARG A 18 -61.87 32.21 4.52
CA ARG A 18 -61.69 33.00 3.24
C ARG A 18 -61.01 34.43 3.22
N PRO A 19 -60.66 35.01 2.03
CA PRO A 19 -59.34 35.67 1.86
C PRO A 19 -59.31 37.07 1.15
N GLY A 20 -58.09 37.61 0.94
CA GLY A 20 -57.73 38.65 -0.05
C GLY A 20 -56.20 38.66 -0.26
N LEU A 21 -55.55 38.81 -1.43
CA LEU A 21 -55.90 39.21 -2.82
C LEU A 21 -55.73 40.70 -3.21
N ALA A 22 -54.46 41.13 -3.37
CA ALA A 22 -53.92 42.20 -4.24
C ALA A 22 -52.37 42.06 -4.18
N GLN A 23 -51.50 42.11 -5.21
CA GLN A 23 -51.46 42.69 -6.57
C GLN A 23 -51.10 44.20 -6.65
N VAL A 24 -50.51 44.61 -7.79
CA VAL A 24 -49.90 45.92 -8.13
C VAL A 24 -48.52 46.11 -7.48
N THR A 25 -47.36 46.08 -8.16
CA THR A 25 -46.89 46.53 -9.50
C THR A 25 -46.49 48.00 -9.56
N LEU A 26 -45.18 48.27 -9.68
CA LEU A 26 -44.47 49.31 -10.47
C LEU A 26 -42.98 49.31 -10.00
N SER A 27 -41.91 49.63 -10.74
CA SER A 27 -41.56 49.76 -12.17
C SER A 27 -40.57 50.93 -12.32
N ARG A 28 -39.38 50.68 -12.90
CA ARG A 28 -38.48 51.70 -13.52
C ARG A 28 -37.84 52.73 -12.55
N ASN A 29 -36.71 53.39 -12.85
CA ASN A 29 -35.70 53.24 -13.92
C ASN A 29 -34.35 53.89 -13.53
N LEU A 30 -33.30 53.65 -14.35
CA LEU A 30 -32.20 54.55 -14.81
C LEU A 30 -31.74 55.72 -13.88
N SER A 31 -30.44 56.04 -13.68
CA SER A 31 -29.33 56.10 -14.66
C SER A 31 -27.94 56.19 -13.98
N LYS A 32 -26.93 55.42 -14.41
CA LYS A 32 -25.74 55.83 -15.21
C LYS A 32 -24.87 57.04 -14.74
N SER A 33 -23.63 56.71 -14.29
CA SER A 33 -22.32 57.27 -14.76
C SER A 33 -21.90 58.72 -14.41
N PRO A 34 -20.62 59.15 -14.61
CA PRO A 34 -19.33 58.51 -14.28
C PRO A 34 -18.33 59.52 -13.59
N PHE A 35 -17.03 59.50 -13.97
CA PHE A 35 -15.87 60.31 -13.51
C PHE A 35 -15.23 59.93 -12.15
N SER A 36 -13.92 60.10 -11.92
CA SER A 36 -12.72 60.05 -12.80
C SER A 36 -11.43 59.98 -11.96
N LYS A 37 -10.28 59.64 -12.59
CA LYS A 37 -8.94 59.80 -11.98
C LYS A 37 -8.59 61.29 -11.76
N PRO A 38 -7.54 61.57 -10.98
CA PRO A 38 -6.41 62.28 -11.59
C PRO A 38 -5.06 61.55 -11.45
N VAL A 39 -4.11 61.94 -12.30
CA VAL A 39 -2.67 61.61 -12.26
C VAL A 39 -1.93 62.88 -12.68
N PHE A 40 -0.89 63.32 -11.95
CA PHE A 40 0.16 64.23 -12.43
C PHE A 40 1.38 64.22 -11.45
N PRO A 41 2.57 64.75 -11.82
CA PRO A 41 3.81 63.98 -11.61
C PRO A 41 5.00 64.79 -11.03
N LEU A 42 6.21 64.22 -11.17
CA LEU A 42 7.54 64.81 -10.87
C LEU A 42 7.88 64.87 -9.35
N SER A 43 9.15 64.85 -8.92
CA SER A 43 10.42 64.88 -9.67
C SER A 43 11.47 63.89 -9.12
N SER A 44 12.56 63.70 -9.87
CA SER A 44 13.69 62.84 -9.54
C SER A 44 14.62 63.42 -8.46
N THR A 45 15.17 62.58 -7.58
CA THR A 45 16.56 62.79 -7.11
C THR A 45 17.28 61.46 -6.93
N SER A 46 18.42 61.29 -7.62
CA SER A 46 19.35 60.19 -7.39
C SER A 46 20.34 60.54 -6.27
N ARG A 47 20.70 59.57 -5.42
CA ARG A 47 21.96 59.58 -4.68
C ARG A 47 22.37 58.15 -4.31
N SER A 48 23.41 57.67 -4.97
CA SER A 48 24.23 56.58 -4.46
C SER A 48 24.96 57.05 -3.20
N PHE A 49 25.18 56.14 -2.24
CA PHE A 49 26.23 56.35 -1.25
C PHE A 49 27.13 55.12 -1.18
N SER A 50 28.32 55.28 -1.75
CA SER A 50 29.45 54.39 -1.48
C SER A 50 30.06 54.79 -0.15
N SER A 51 30.45 53.81 0.66
CA SER A 51 31.36 54.02 1.77
C SER A 51 32.38 52.90 1.81
N SER A 52 33.65 53.27 1.62
CA SER A 52 34.80 52.35 1.72
C SER A 52 35.56 52.64 3.00
N SER A 53 35.78 51.64 3.83
CA SER A 53 36.80 51.66 4.88
C SER A 53 37.63 50.37 4.80
N LYS A 54 38.96 50.52 4.78
CA LYS A 54 39.96 49.43 4.74
C LYS A 54 40.77 49.42 6.04
N PHE A 55 41.54 48.34 6.23
CA PHE A 55 42.58 48.14 7.28
C PHE A 55 42.04 47.95 8.70
N PHE A 56 42.67 47.18 9.60
CA PHE A 56 43.80 46.21 9.57
C PHE A 56 43.34 44.98 10.41
N GLY A 57 43.92 43.77 10.42
CA GLY A 57 45.03 43.11 9.72
C GLY A 57 44.90 41.59 10.03
N GLU A 58 45.11 40.69 9.08
CA GLU A 58 46.38 39.98 8.84
C GLU A 58 46.87 39.08 10.00
N ALA A 59 46.59 37.78 9.89
CA ALA A 59 47.34 36.68 10.49
C ALA A 59 47.22 35.43 9.60
N GLN A 60 48.33 34.85 9.15
CA GLN A 60 48.33 33.64 8.31
C GLN A 60 48.43 32.36 9.14
N LEU A 61 47.93 31.23 8.60
CA LEU A 61 48.71 29.98 8.61
C LEU A 61 48.22 28.94 7.57
N GLY A 62 49.14 28.10 7.07
CA GLY A 62 48.86 26.68 6.81
C GLY A 62 48.21 26.27 5.47
N SER A 63 48.90 26.45 4.34
CA SER A 63 48.53 25.76 3.09
C SER A 63 49.09 24.32 3.04
N VAL A 64 48.23 23.31 2.83
CA VAL A 64 48.65 21.99 2.33
C VAL A 64 47.75 21.54 1.17
N LYS A 65 48.31 21.55 -0.05
CA LYS A 65 47.79 20.79 -1.21
C LYS A 65 48.62 19.52 -1.37
N ALA A 66 47.99 18.35 -1.31
CA ALA A 66 48.57 17.10 -1.81
C ALA A 66 47.99 16.77 -3.19
N ARG A 67 48.80 16.21 -4.09
CA ARG A 67 48.43 15.95 -5.50
C ARG A 67 48.26 14.45 -5.76
N SER A 68 47.54 14.13 -6.83
CA SER A 68 47.18 12.78 -7.28
C SER A 68 48.35 11.81 -7.47
N THR A 69 48.07 10.52 -7.25
CA THR A 69 48.64 9.42 -8.04
C THR A 69 47.60 8.34 -8.29
N GLN A 70 47.15 8.21 -9.54
CA GLN A 70 46.52 6.96 -9.98
C GLN A 70 47.60 5.87 -10.10
N ARG A 71 47.26 4.61 -9.81
CA ARG A 71 48.10 3.48 -10.20
C ARG A 71 47.24 2.29 -10.62
N THR A 72 47.00 2.19 -11.93
CA THR A 72 46.36 1.04 -12.56
C THR A 72 47.32 -0.15 -12.55
N ALA A 73 46.84 -1.33 -12.16
CA ALA A 73 47.55 -2.59 -12.31
C ALA A 73 46.56 -3.68 -12.73
N SER A 74 46.80 -4.27 -13.90
CA SER A 74 46.00 -5.36 -14.49
C SER A 74 46.89 -6.56 -14.75
N ILE A 75 46.50 -7.76 -14.32
CA ILE A 75 47.16 -9.03 -14.65
C ILE A 75 46.09 -10.14 -14.75
N PRO A 76 46.29 -11.18 -15.59
CA PRO A 76 45.17 -11.73 -16.37
C PRO A 76 44.53 -13.00 -15.81
N TRP A 77 43.51 -13.46 -16.52
CA TRP A 77 42.95 -14.82 -16.44
C TRP A 77 44.03 -15.90 -16.62
N LEU A 78 44.07 -16.89 -15.72
CA LEU A 78 44.23 -18.33 -15.96
C LEU A 78 44.35 -19.10 -14.63
N TYR A 79 44.08 -20.40 -14.67
CA TYR A 79 44.02 -21.41 -13.59
C TYR A 79 42.66 -21.57 -12.88
N LYS A 80 41.89 -22.54 -13.39
CA LYS A 80 40.79 -23.22 -12.70
C LYS A 80 41.26 -24.58 -12.17
N ALA A 81 40.49 -25.13 -11.22
CA ALA A 81 40.38 -26.54 -10.87
C ALA A 81 41.54 -27.21 -10.09
N ALA A 82 41.60 -26.94 -8.78
CA ALA A 82 41.92 -27.93 -7.75
C ALA A 82 41.25 -27.52 -6.42
N GLY A 83 40.96 -28.47 -5.53
CA GLY A 83 40.47 -28.21 -4.17
C GLY A 83 38.93 -28.21 -3.99
N VAL A 84 38.39 -29.31 -3.47
CA VAL A 84 37.01 -29.43 -2.98
C VAL A 84 37.03 -29.44 -1.44
N ALA A 85 36.00 -28.83 -0.84
CA ALA A 85 35.73 -28.73 0.61
C ALA A 85 36.74 -27.88 1.43
N GLY A 86 36.23 -27.06 2.37
CA GLY A 86 37.06 -26.55 3.47
C GLY A 86 36.81 -25.13 4.00
N VAL A 87 36.04 -24.25 3.36
CA VAL A 87 35.79 -22.88 3.89
C VAL A 87 34.31 -22.51 3.82
N GLY A 88 33.67 -22.43 4.99
CA GLY A 88 32.24 -22.10 5.12
C GLY A 88 31.76 -21.79 6.54
N LEU A 89 32.68 -21.72 7.51
CA LEU A 89 32.41 -21.37 8.91
C LEU A 89 33.54 -20.46 9.41
N GLY A 90 33.18 -19.25 9.85
CA GLY A 90 34.13 -18.27 10.37
C GLY A 90 34.54 -17.16 9.39
N LEU A 91 33.68 -16.15 9.22
CA LEU A 91 34.06 -14.74 9.00
C LEU A 91 32.84 -13.79 9.07
N SER A 92 32.02 -13.94 10.13
CA SER A 92 30.79 -13.15 10.33
C SER A 92 30.58 -12.70 11.79
N VAL A 93 31.65 -12.68 12.60
CA VAL A 93 31.62 -12.30 14.03
C VAL A 93 32.54 -11.09 14.32
N PHE A 94 32.58 -10.11 13.41
CA PHE A 94 33.22 -8.79 13.65
C PHE A 94 32.55 -7.65 12.87
N SER A 95 31.25 -7.44 13.09
CA SER A 95 30.52 -6.21 12.70
C SER A 95 29.28 -5.99 13.59
N ILE A 96 29.49 -5.88 14.90
CA ILE A 96 28.47 -5.30 15.79
C ILE A 96 28.52 -3.78 15.58
N PRO A 97 27.40 -3.09 15.27
CA PRO A 97 27.41 -1.64 15.15
C PRO A 97 27.74 -1.02 16.50
N LYS A 98 28.85 -0.26 16.57
CA LYS A 98 29.21 0.50 17.77
C LYS A 98 28.19 1.63 17.95
N VAL A 99 27.34 1.50 18.97
CA VAL A 99 26.51 2.62 19.45
C VAL A 99 27.45 3.64 20.09
N PHE A 100 27.60 4.79 19.45
CA PHE A 100 28.29 5.94 20.04
C PHE A 100 27.28 6.73 20.89
N CYS A 101 27.27 6.46 22.19
CA CYS A 101 26.70 7.40 23.15
C CYS A 101 27.69 8.54 23.34
N GLU A 102 27.29 9.77 23.01
CA GLU A 102 28.10 10.96 23.25
C GLU A 102 28.20 11.21 24.77
N PRO A 103 29.41 11.31 25.36
CA PRO A 103 29.55 11.52 26.79
C PRO A 103 29.15 12.95 27.15
N VAL A 104 28.24 13.09 28.11
CA VAL A 104 27.89 14.40 28.69
C VAL A 104 29.16 15.01 29.29
N LEU A 105 29.58 16.14 28.74
CA LEU A 105 30.74 16.90 29.25
C LEU A 105 30.56 17.19 30.75
N PRO A 106 31.55 16.87 31.60
CA PRO A 106 31.46 17.20 33.02
C PRO A 106 31.43 18.71 33.19
N LYS A 107 30.35 19.23 33.77
CA LYS A 107 30.26 20.65 34.12
C LYS A 107 31.37 21.00 35.11
N THR A 108 32.18 21.99 34.77
CA THR A 108 33.23 22.54 35.65
C THR A 108 32.60 22.94 36.99
N PRO A 109 33.16 22.54 38.15
CA PRO A 109 32.59 22.88 39.44
C PRO A 109 32.72 24.39 39.70
N VAL A 110 31.59 25.10 39.69
CA VAL A 110 31.50 26.47 40.20
C VAL A 110 31.51 26.41 41.73
N ALA A 111 32.43 27.13 42.35
CA ALA A 111 32.55 27.18 43.80
C ALA A 111 31.38 27.98 44.42
N HIS A 112 30.76 27.40 45.45
CA HIS A 112 29.81 28.11 46.33
C HIS A 112 30.37 28.14 47.77
N PRO A 113 30.12 29.22 48.53
CA PRO A 113 30.62 29.38 49.91
C PRO A 113 29.92 28.44 50.91
N PRO A 114 30.51 28.22 52.10
CA PRO A 114 30.06 27.19 53.05
C PRO A 114 28.75 27.55 53.79
N PRO A 115 28.00 26.53 54.27
CA PRO A 115 26.74 26.72 55.00
C PRO A 115 26.94 27.01 56.50
N ALA A 116 25.95 27.68 57.10
CA ALA A 116 25.77 27.81 58.55
C ALA A 116 24.92 26.63 59.11
N PRO A 117 24.95 26.33 60.43
CA PRO A 117 24.64 24.99 60.92
C PRO A 117 23.20 24.73 61.38
N SER A 118 22.83 23.44 61.28
CA SER A 118 21.93 22.66 62.15
C SER A 118 20.52 23.16 62.51
N HIS A 119 19.50 22.40 62.10
CA HIS A 119 18.50 21.84 63.02
C HIS A 119 17.86 20.56 62.42
N GLU A 120 17.59 19.58 63.27
CA GLU A 120 16.98 18.26 62.99
C GLU A 120 16.16 17.84 64.24
N PRO A 121 15.26 16.83 64.17
CA PRO A 121 14.27 16.58 63.10
C PRO A 121 12.88 16.23 63.66
N SER A 122 11.83 16.21 62.82
CA SER A 122 10.61 15.42 63.12
C SER A 122 9.82 15.01 61.88
N SER A 123 9.73 13.70 61.65
CA SER A 123 8.71 12.94 60.91
C SER A 123 8.00 13.60 59.70
N ALA A 124 8.43 13.23 58.50
CA ALA A 124 7.59 13.20 57.29
C ALA A 124 7.67 11.79 56.67
N SER A 125 6.58 11.31 56.06
CA SER A 125 6.46 9.93 55.55
C SER A 125 7.28 9.69 54.27
N SER A 126 7.88 8.50 54.16
CA SER A 126 8.55 8.05 52.94
C SER A 126 7.54 7.63 51.85
N PRO A 127 7.86 7.84 50.56
CA PRO A 127 7.06 7.31 49.45
C PRO A 127 7.25 5.78 49.30
N PRO A 128 6.26 5.06 48.77
CA PRO A 128 6.35 3.61 48.55
C PRO A 128 7.35 3.26 47.44
N PRO A 129 7.98 2.06 47.50
CA PRO A 129 8.93 1.61 46.48
C PRO A 129 8.26 1.31 45.12
N PRO A 130 9.00 1.39 44.01
CA PRO A 130 8.48 1.07 42.68
C PRO A 130 8.15 -0.43 42.53
N PRO A 131 7.15 -0.79 41.70
CA PRO A 131 6.76 -2.19 41.50
C PRO A 131 7.86 -2.99 40.81
N GLN A 132 8.19 -4.16 41.37
CA GLN A 132 9.15 -5.08 40.78
C GLN A 132 8.53 -5.92 39.65
N SER A 133 9.35 -6.34 38.69
CA SER A 133 8.95 -7.25 37.62
C SER A 133 8.51 -8.60 38.19
N SER A 134 7.39 -9.15 37.69
CA SER A 134 6.83 -10.43 38.15
C SER A 134 7.61 -11.69 37.71
N VAL A 135 8.78 -11.51 37.09
CA VAL A 135 9.70 -12.60 36.72
C VAL A 135 11.12 -12.20 37.08
N ASN A 136 11.69 -12.84 38.12
CA ASN A 136 13.09 -12.71 38.47
C ASN A 136 13.94 -13.70 37.66
N TYR A 137 14.87 -13.19 36.85
CA TYR A 137 15.77 -14.03 36.04
C TYR A 137 16.68 -14.94 36.87
N TYR A 138 16.94 -14.61 38.14
CA TYR A 138 17.77 -15.40 39.06
C TYR A 138 17.01 -16.55 39.75
N GLU A 139 15.69 -16.63 39.62
CA GLU A 139 14.85 -17.69 40.21
C GLU A 139 14.45 -18.79 39.20
N LEU A 140 14.90 -18.70 37.95
CA LEU A 140 14.69 -19.72 36.92
C LEU A 140 15.43 -21.02 37.27
N THR A 141 14.71 -21.98 37.85
CA THR A 141 15.27 -23.30 38.18
C THR A 141 15.91 -23.97 36.96
N PHE A 142 16.96 -24.76 37.20
CA PHE A 142 17.69 -25.48 36.16
C PHE A 142 16.77 -26.32 35.24
N GLY A 143 15.74 -26.95 35.80
CA GLY A 143 14.73 -27.68 35.05
C GLY A 143 13.94 -26.83 34.05
N THR A 144 13.63 -25.57 34.40
CA THR A 144 12.95 -24.62 33.49
C THR A 144 13.86 -24.25 32.32
N LEU A 145 15.13 -23.96 32.57
CA LEU A 145 16.12 -23.67 31.53
C LEU A 145 16.33 -24.88 30.60
N CYS A 146 16.51 -26.08 31.15
CA CYS A 146 16.62 -27.32 30.39
C CYS A 146 15.37 -27.63 29.57
N GLY A 147 14.17 -27.39 30.10
CA GLY A 147 12.90 -27.57 29.38
C GLY A 147 12.77 -26.64 28.16
N VAL A 148 13.12 -25.36 28.31
CA VAL A 148 13.16 -24.40 27.19
C VAL A 148 14.21 -24.81 26.16
N CYS A 149 15.43 -25.17 26.59
CA CYS A 149 16.48 -25.62 25.70
C CYS A 149 16.09 -26.89 24.91
N ALA A 150 15.50 -27.89 25.57
CA ALA A 150 15.01 -29.10 24.91
C ALA A 150 13.90 -28.80 23.90
N GLY A 151 12.91 -27.97 24.27
CA GLY A 151 11.84 -27.54 23.36
C GLY A 151 12.36 -26.80 22.13
N VAL A 152 13.36 -25.93 22.30
CA VAL A 152 14.04 -25.25 21.19
C VAL A 152 14.83 -26.25 20.33
N PHE A 153 15.55 -27.19 20.93
CA PHE A 153 16.36 -28.17 20.21
C PHE A 153 15.51 -29.11 19.36
N VAL A 154 14.39 -29.63 19.89
CA VAL A 154 13.43 -30.44 19.13
C VAL A 154 12.82 -29.61 17.98
N LYS A 155 12.37 -28.38 18.26
CA LYS A 155 11.72 -27.50 17.25
C LYS A 155 12.66 -26.99 16.16
N LYS A 156 13.97 -26.87 16.44
CA LYS A 156 15.02 -26.53 15.46
C LYS A 156 15.53 -27.77 14.72
N GLY A 157 15.77 -28.88 15.43
CA GLY A 157 16.24 -30.14 14.88
C GLY A 157 15.25 -30.76 13.88
N ALA A 158 13.95 -30.78 14.21
CA ALA A 158 12.92 -31.23 13.27
C ALA A 158 12.87 -30.39 11.99
N LYS A 159 13.09 -29.06 12.09
CA LYS A 159 13.19 -28.18 10.91
C LYS A 159 14.46 -28.44 10.09
N ALA A 160 15.59 -28.73 10.72
CA ALA A 160 16.82 -29.11 10.02
C ALA A 160 16.67 -30.45 9.29
N ALA A 161 16.08 -31.46 9.94
CA ALA A 161 15.78 -32.75 9.32
C ALA A 161 14.82 -32.61 8.12
N ALA A 162 13.75 -31.84 8.26
CA ALA A 162 12.82 -31.55 7.17
C ALA A 162 13.49 -30.80 5.99
N PHE A 163 14.41 -29.87 6.28
CA PHE A 163 15.18 -29.16 5.26
C PHE A 163 16.13 -30.10 4.49
N VAL A 164 16.83 -31.00 5.18
CA VAL A 164 17.70 -32.01 4.55
C VAL A 164 16.89 -32.98 3.68
N LEU A 165 15.76 -33.50 4.18
CA LEU A 165 14.87 -34.38 3.43
C LEU A 165 14.30 -33.69 2.17
N GLY A 166 13.86 -32.43 2.30
CA GLY A 166 13.42 -31.61 1.16
C GLY A 166 14.54 -31.36 0.15
N GLY A 167 15.76 -31.08 0.62
CA GLY A 167 16.94 -30.90 -0.24
C GLY A 167 17.30 -32.16 -1.04
N VAL A 168 17.25 -33.34 -0.41
CA VAL A 168 17.46 -34.63 -1.10
C VAL A 168 16.35 -34.89 -2.13
N PHE A 169 15.10 -34.59 -1.80
CA PHE A 169 13.97 -34.75 -2.74
C PHE A 169 14.11 -33.84 -3.98
N VAL A 170 14.44 -32.56 -3.78
CA VAL A 170 14.70 -31.62 -4.89
C VAL A 170 15.92 -32.04 -5.72
N LEU A 171 16.99 -32.55 -5.09
CA LEU A 171 18.16 -33.07 -5.80
C LEU A 171 17.81 -34.29 -6.66
N LEU A 172 16.98 -35.22 -6.16
CA LEU A 172 16.50 -36.36 -6.93
C LEU A 172 15.61 -35.94 -8.11
N GLN A 173 14.74 -34.94 -7.94
CA GLN A 173 13.96 -34.37 -9.05
C GLN A 173 14.86 -33.69 -10.09
N TYR A 174 15.88 -32.95 -9.67
CA TYR A 174 16.85 -32.32 -10.56
C TYR A 174 17.65 -33.35 -11.36
N LEU A 175 18.21 -34.37 -10.71
CA LEU A 175 18.92 -35.46 -11.39
C LEU A 175 18.01 -36.29 -12.31
N GLY A 176 16.71 -36.40 -11.98
CA GLY A 176 15.67 -36.95 -12.85
C GLY A 176 15.43 -36.09 -14.10
N SER A 177 15.34 -34.76 -13.95
CA SER A 177 15.18 -33.83 -15.09
C SER A 177 16.37 -33.85 -16.05
N LEU A 178 17.59 -34.06 -15.53
CA LEU A 178 18.80 -34.27 -16.33
C LEU A 178 18.90 -35.70 -16.93
N SER A 179 17.89 -36.55 -16.72
CA SER A 179 17.86 -37.97 -17.13
C SER A 179 19.03 -38.82 -16.61
N LEU A 180 19.71 -38.37 -15.54
CA LEU A 180 20.85 -39.07 -14.94
C LEU A 180 20.42 -40.20 -14.00
N VAL A 181 19.23 -40.10 -13.42
CA VAL A 181 18.67 -41.10 -12.49
C VAL A 181 17.19 -41.33 -12.80
N ARG A 182 16.78 -42.59 -12.96
CA ARG A 182 15.35 -42.99 -12.88
C ARG A 182 15.05 -43.47 -11.47
N VAL A 183 14.07 -42.83 -10.81
CA VAL A 183 13.56 -43.24 -9.50
C VAL A 183 12.24 -43.98 -9.69
N ASP A 184 12.17 -45.21 -9.19
CA ASP A 184 10.96 -46.05 -9.17
C ASP A 184 10.11 -45.67 -7.93
N TRP A 185 9.17 -44.75 -8.13
CA TRP A 185 8.37 -44.17 -7.04
C TRP A 185 7.33 -45.14 -6.48
N GLU A 186 6.78 -46.05 -7.28
CA GLU A 186 5.84 -47.07 -6.80
C GLU A 186 6.53 -48.07 -5.85
N ARG A 187 7.76 -48.46 -6.19
CA ARG A 187 8.58 -49.36 -5.36
C ARG A 187 9.18 -48.68 -4.14
N ALA A 188 9.33 -47.35 -4.17
CA ALA A 188 9.63 -46.54 -2.99
C ALA A 188 8.41 -46.43 -2.06
N ALA A 189 7.23 -46.11 -2.60
CA ALA A 189 5.99 -45.95 -1.84
C ALA A 189 5.54 -47.25 -1.15
N SER A 190 5.54 -48.37 -1.87
CA SER A 190 5.20 -49.69 -1.31
C SER A 190 6.17 -50.15 -0.22
N ARG A 191 7.47 -49.83 -0.32
CA ARG A 191 8.44 -50.05 0.77
C ARG A 191 8.18 -49.14 1.98
N PHE A 192 7.79 -47.89 1.76
CA PHE A 192 7.45 -46.95 2.84
C PHE A 192 6.19 -47.39 3.61
N GLU A 193 5.12 -47.79 2.90
CA GLU A 193 3.90 -48.30 3.56
C GLU A 193 4.18 -49.55 4.41
N ASN A 194 4.92 -50.53 3.87
CA ASN A 194 5.24 -51.77 4.58
C ASN A 194 6.20 -51.55 5.78
N LEU A 195 6.75 -50.35 5.94
CA LEU A 195 7.55 -49.93 7.09
C LEU A 195 6.73 -49.19 8.16
N PHE A 196 5.60 -48.59 7.79
CA PHE A 196 4.72 -47.83 8.69
C PHE A 196 3.46 -48.57 9.14
N TYR A 197 2.94 -49.49 8.32
CA TYR A 197 1.73 -50.26 8.62
C TYR A 197 2.07 -51.72 8.89
N THR A 198 1.71 -52.20 10.08
CA THR A 198 1.76 -53.65 10.40
C THR A 198 0.43 -54.29 10.04
N THR A 199 0.48 -55.32 9.20
CA THR A 199 -0.67 -56.19 8.90
C THR A 199 -0.89 -57.17 10.05
N ASP A 200 -2.14 -57.32 10.53
CA ASP A 200 -2.49 -58.41 11.45
C ASP A 200 -2.70 -59.75 10.72
N SER A 201 -2.81 -60.86 11.47
CA SER A 201 -2.99 -62.21 10.91
C SER A 201 -4.34 -62.42 10.22
N ALA A 202 -5.23 -61.42 10.21
CA ALA A 202 -6.47 -61.40 9.42
C ALA A 202 -6.34 -60.54 8.13
N GLY A 203 -5.15 -59.98 7.85
CA GLY A 203 -4.88 -59.22 6.63
C GLY A 203 -5.16 -57.72 6.73
N ALA A 204 -5.57 -57.19 7.89
CA ALA A 204 -5.88 -55.77 8.02
C ALA A 204 -4.61 -54.93 8.33
N LYS A 205 -4.34 -53.92 7.49
CA LYS A 205 -3.33 -52.88 7.78
C LYS A 205 -3.81 -52.01 8.94
N ARG A 206 -3.05 -51.92 10.04
CA ARG A 206 -3.33 -50.98 11.14
C ARG A 206 -2.26 -49.89 11.23
N ALA A 207 -2.70 -48.66 11.54
CA ALA A 207 -1.81 -47.55 11.83
C ALA A 207 -1.07 -47.75 13.18
N PRO A 208 0.17 -47.27 13.32
CA PRO A 208 0.96 -47.45 14.54
C PRO A 208 0.38 -46.65 15.71
N THR A 209 0.44 -47.22 16.91
CA THR A 209 0.08 -46.50 18.15
C THR A 209 1.26 -45.69 18.66
N ILE A 210 1.00 -44.69 19.52
CA ILE A 210 2.05 -43.85 20.13
C ILE A 210 3.10 -44.73 20.84
N GLY A 211 2.66 -45.82 21.50
CA GLY A 211 3.54 -46.78 22.16
C GLY A 211 4.45 -47.58 21.22
N SER A 212 4.02 -47.92 20.00
CA SER A 212 4.90 -48.55 19.01
C SER A 212 5.89 -47.55 18.40
N LEU A 213 5.47 -46.29 18.21
CA LEU A 213 6.35 -45.22 17.73
C LEU A 213 7.53 -44.97 18.69
N PHE A 214 7.26 -44.92 20.00
CA PHE A 214 8.32 -44.79 21.02
C PHE A 214 9.26 -45.99 21.10
N ARG A 215 8.78 -47.23 20.89
CA ARG A 215 9.66 -48.41 20.78
C ARG A 215 10.56 -48.35 19.54
N TRP A 216 10.02 -47.87 18.42
CA TRP A 216 10.77 -47.74 17.16
C TRP A 216 11.92 -46.71 17.29
N ILE A 217 11.66 -45.58 17.95
CA ILE A 217 12.68 -44.57 18.27
C ILE A 217 13.69 -45.11 19.31
N GLY A 218 13.24 -45.85 20.32
CA GLY A 218 14.13 -46.46 21.32
C GLY A 218 15.10 -47.49 20.74
N LEU A 219 14.65 -48.30 19.76
CA LEU A 219 15.48 -49.27 19.06
C LEU A 219 16.63 -48.62 18.24
N LEU A 220 16.49 -47.35 17.84
CA LEU A 220 17.54 -46.59 17.15
C LEU A 220 18.62 -46.02 18.11
N TRP A 221 18.40 -46.08 19.43
CA TRP A 221 19.35 -45.60 20.45
C TRP A 221 19.86 -46.71 21.38
N GLY A 222 19.30 -47.93 21.32
CA GLY A 222 19.47 -48.95 22.35
C GLY A 222 19.80 -50.37 21.85
N CYS A 223 20.67 -50.54 20.83
CA CYS A 223 21.26 -51.85 20.56
C CYS A 223 22.57 -51.80 19.74
N GLY A 224 23.72 -52.08 20.37
CA GLY A 224 25.03 -52.16 19.71
C GLY A 224 25.27 -53.46 18.91
N LEU A 225 24.22 -54.08 18.37
CA LEU A 225 24.24 -55.39 17.72
C LEU A 225 23.33 -55.41 16.47
N ALA A 226 23.69 -54.61 15.46
CA ALA A 226 22.89 -54.46 14.23
C ALA A 226 23.72 -54.47 12.92
N GLU A 227 25.04 -54.70 13.00
CA GLU A 227 25.98 -54.55 11.87
C GLU A 227 25.70 -55.53 10.71
N GLN A 228 25.09 -56.69 10.98
CA GLN A 228 24.70 -57.68 9.97
C GLN A 228 23.34 -57.42 9.28
N ARG A 229 22.57 -56.38 9.66
CA ARG A 229 21.23 -56.13 9.10
C ARG A 229 21.07 -54.88 8.23
N TRP A 230 22.11 -54.05 8.10
CA TRP A 230 22.08 -52.86 7.23
C TRP A 230 22.51 -53.13 5.79
N SER A 231 23.41 -54.10 5.55
CA SER A 231 23.99 -54.38 4.21
C SER A 231 23.02 -54.95 3.17
N THR A 232 21.76 -55.24 3.51
CA THR A 232 20.71 -55.70 2.59
C THR A 232 19.56 -54.70 2.40
N ALA A 233 19.57 -53.55 3.09
CA ALA A 233 18.51 -52.55 2.96
C ALA A 233 18.72 -51.57 1.80
N VAL A 234 19.97 -51.24 1.47
CA VAL A 234 20.34 -50.19 0.49
C VAL A 234 20.96 -50.78 -0.77
N GLN A 235 20.18 -51.58 -1.50
CA GLN A 235 20.53 -52.03 -2.85
C GLN A 235 19.48 -51.57 -3.86
N CYS A 236 19.53 -50.27 -4.17
CA CYS A 236 18.78 -49.68 -5.28
C CYS A 236 19.53 -49.97 -6.59
N HIS A 237 18.90 -50.68 -7.53
CA HIS A 237 19.45 -50.94 -8.85
C HIS A 237 19.42 -49.66 -9.71
N VAL A 238 20.49 -48.85 -9.61
CA VAL A 238 20.66 -47.65 -10.44
C VAL A 238 21.24 -48.06 -11.80
N THR A 239 20.37 -48.24 -12.79
CA THR A 239 20.76 -48.63 -14.15
C THR A 239 21.25 -47.43 -14.96
N VAL A 240 22.57 -47.24 -15.05
CA VAL A 240 23.17 -46.16 -15.86
C VAL A 240 23.24 -46.56 -17.34
N SER A 241 22.43 -45.90 -18.19
CA SER A 241 22.41 -46.16 -19.63
C SER A 241 23.53 -45.42 -20.37
N LYS A 242 24.38 -46.17 -21.10
CA LYS A 242 25.57 -45.67 -21.79
C LYS A 242 25.25 -45.30 -23.25
N TRP A 243 25.20 -44.01 -23.57
CA TRP A 243 24.92 -43.54 -24.93
C TRP A 243 26.14 -43.60 -25.87
N ARG A 244 25.88 -43.96 -27.13
CA ARG A 244 26.79 -43.76 -28.28
C ARG A 244 26.39 -42.48 -29.03
N LEU A 245 27.37 -41.79 -29.61
CA LEU A 245 27.17 -40.70 -30.55
C LEU A 245 26.85 -41.23 -31.96
N PRO A 246 25.87 -40.67 -32.66
CA PRO A 246 25.84 -40.59 -34.12
C PRO A 246 26.69 -39.40 -34.62
N ALA A 247 27.16 -39.46 -35.87
CA ALA A 247 27.99 -38.41 -36.48
C ALA A 247 27.15 -37.27 -37.10
N ALA A 248 27.81 -36.18 -37.48
CA ALA A 248 27.18 -35.04 -38.15
C ALA A 248 27.14 -35.21 -39.69
N GLU A 249 26.02 -34.85 -40.30
CA GLU A 249 25.94 -34.45 -41.71
C GLU A 249 25.44 -33.00 -41.80
N GLY A 250 26.10 -32.18 -42.62
CA GLY A 250 25.61 -30.84 -42.94
C GLY A 250 24.61 -30.86 -44.09
N ARG A 251 23.64 -29.93 -44.09
CA ARG A 251 22.77 -29.68 -45.24
C ARG A 251 22.50 -28.18 -45.42
N LEU A 252 22.31 -27.79 -46.68
CA LEU A 252 22.40 -26.41 -47.16
C LEU A 252 21.10 -25.63 -46.99
N LEU A 253 21.21 -24.30 -46.81
CA LEU A 253 20.08 -23.37 -46.84
C LEU A 253 19.69 -23.02 -48.29
N PRO A 254 18.41 -23.16 -48.68
CA PRO A 254 17.89 -22.52 -49.89
C PRO A 254 17.62 -21.03 -49.62
N ARG A 255 18.12 -20.14 -50.48
CA ARG A 255 17.60 -18.77 -50.57
C ARG A 255 16.27 -18.80 -51.32
N LEU A 256 15.22 -18.22 -50.75
CA LEU A 256 13.98 -17.92 -51.48
C LEU A 256 13.90 -16.43 -51.76
N PHE A 257 13.63 -16.09 -53.02
CA PHE A 257 13.42 -14.72 -53.48
C PHE A 257 12.02 -14.24 -53.12
N TRP A 258 11.87 -12.97 -52.77
CA TRP A 258 10.58 -12.30 -52.71
C TRP A 258 10.37 -11.53 -54.02
N GLN A 259 9.52 -12.06 -54.91
CA GLN A 259 9.08 -11.34 -56.12
C GLN A 259 7.78 -10.59 -55.81
N ALA A 260 7.72 -9.32 -56.20
CA ALA A 260 6.53 -8.51 -56.03
C ALA A 260 5.45 -8.90 -57.06
N ALA A 261 4.21 -9.06 -56.59
CA ALA A 261 3.03 -9.19 -57.44
C ALA A 261 2.35 -7.82 -57.64
N PRO A 262 1.82 -7.51 -58.83
CA PRO A 262 1.18 -6.22 -59.11
C PRO A 262 -0.21 -6.12 -58.47
N SER A 263 -0.54 -4.93 -57.96
CA SER A 263 -1.85 -4.63 -57.37
C SER A 263 -2.94 -4.48 -58.43
N ILE A 264 -4.02 -5.24 -58.32
CA ILE A 264 -5.26 -5.01 -59.07
C ILE A 264 -6.18 -4.16 -58.19
N VAL A 265 -6.62 -3.00 -58.70
CA VAL A 265 -7.53 -2.07 -58.01
C VAL A 265 -8.91 -2.14 -58.66
N PRO A 266 -9.96 -2.58 -57.96
CA PRO A 266 -11.34 -2.43 -58.41
C PRO A 266 -11.77 -0.95 -58.27
N SER A 267 -12.34 -0.37 -59.33
CA SER A 267 -12.96 0.96 -59.27
C SER A 267 -14.32 0.89 -58.58
N ILE A 268 -14.49 1.61 -57.47
CA ILE A 268 -15.77 1.75 -56.76
C ILE A 268 -16.31 3.16 -56.97
N SER A 269 -17.63 3.29 -57.20
CA SER A 269 -18.34 4.55 -57.44
C SER A 269 -18.49 5.42 -56.18
N PRO A 270 -18.45 6.75 -56.28
CA PRO A 270 -18.24 7.65 -55.13
C PRO A 270 -19.52 8.00 -54.34
N GLU A 271 -20.43 7.05 -54.07
CA GLU A 271 -21.68 7.32 -53.33
C GLU A 271 -21.86 6.52 -52.02
N ASP A 272 -21.17 5.40 -51.81
CA ASP A 272 -21.36 4.53 -50.62
C ASP A 272 -20.59 4.95 -49.34
N THR A 273 -19.79 6.01 -49.39
CA THR A 273 -18.78 6.32 -48.34
C THR A 273 -19.31 7.17 -47.17
N MET A 274 -20.44 6.79 -46.56
CA MET A 274 -20.84 7.30 -45.23
C MET A 274 -21.43 6.26 -44.26
N ALA A 275 -21.23 4.96 -44.51
CA ALA A 275 -21.39 3.93 -43.49
C ALA A 275 -20.31 4.08 -42.39
N THR A 276 -20.62 4.85 -41.33
CA THR A 276 -19.73 5.02 -40.19
C THR A 276 -19.57 3.69 -39.46
N PHE A 277 -18.43 3.01 -39.65
CA PHE A 277 -18.06 1.78 -38.94
C PHE A 277 -17.90 2.05 -37.44
N LYS A 278 -19.02 2.05 -36.72
CA LYS A 278 -19.05 1.95 -35.25
C LYS A 278 -18.46 0.58 -34.89
N GLN A 279 -17.21 0.60 -34.46
CA GLN A 279 -16.58 -0.54 -33.80
C GLN A 279 -17.50 -1.02 -32.65
N PRO A 280 -17.62 -2.33 -32.41
CA PRO A 280 -18.41 -2.83 -31.29
C PRO A 280 -17.89 -2.23 -29.98
N PRO A 281 -18.75 -1.99 -28.97
CA PRO A 281 -18.33 -1.46 -27.68
C PRO A 281 -17.21 -2.32 -27.09
N LYS A 282 -16.11 -1.66 -26.65
CA LYS A 282 -15.03 -2.35 -25.92
C LYS A 282 -15.62 -3.04 -24.68
N ALA A 283 -15.17 -4.24 -24.38
CA ALA A 283 -15.54 -4.93 -23.14
C ALA A 283 -15.20 -4.05 -21.91
N ILE A 284 -16.02 -4.08 -20.87
CA ILE A 284 -15.94 -3.15 -19.73
C ILE A 284 -14.54 -3.10 -19.10
N ARG A 285 -13.87 -4.26 -18.95
CA ARG A 285 -12.47 -4.37 -18.51
C ARG A 285 -11.53 -3.43 -19.29
N GLN A 286 -11.60 -3.44 -20.62
CA GLN A 286 -10.76 -2.60 -21.47
C GLN A 286 -11.14 -1.13 -21.37
N GLN A 287 -12.43 -0.79 -21.27
CA GLN A 287 -12.86 0.60 -21.07
C GLN A 287 -12.29 1.19 -19.78
N VAL A 288 -12.30 0.40 -18.69
CA VAL A 288 -11.77 0.80 -17.39
C VAL A 288 -10.23 0.88 -17.42
N GLU A 289 -9.54 -0.08 -18.04
CA GLU A 289 -8.07 -0.06 -18.21
C GLU A 289 -7.60 1.16 -19.00
N ASP A 290 -8.24 1.46 -20.13
CA ASP A 290 -7.93 2.61 -20.98
C ASP A 290 -8.14 3.92 -20.19
N TYR A 291 -9.31 4.08 -19.55
CA TYR A 291 -9.66 5.27 -18.79
C TYR A 291 -8.68 5.54 -17.62
N PHE A 292 -8.29 4.52 -16.85
CA PHE A 292 -7.31 4.70 -15.78
C PHE A 292 -5.91 5.00 -16.32
N SER A 293 -5.53 4.47 -17.49
CA SER A 293 -4.27 4.79 -18.16
C SER A 293 -4.22 6.24 -18.65
N ASP A 294 -5.31 6.74 -19.25
CA ASP A 294 -5.40 8.12 -19.71
C ASP A 294 -5.47 9.11 -18.53
N LEU A 295 -6.20 8.77 -17.47
CA LEU A 295 -6.28 9.61 -16.27
C LEU A 295 -4.94 9.66 -15.51
N GLN A 296 -4.21 8.55 -15.40
CA GLN A 296 -2.85 8.55 -14.83
C GLN A 296 -1.93 9.52 -15.58
N GLN A 297 -1.96 9.50 -16.92
CA GLN A 297 -1.16 10.39 -17.75
C GLN A 297 -1.55 11.86 -17.54
N GLN A 298 -2.85 12.18 -17.50
CA GLN A 298 -3.36 13.53 -17.24
C GLN A 298 -2.92 14.07 -15.87
N ILE A 299 -3.05 13.26 -14.81
CA ILE A 299 -2.68 13.68 -13.45
C ILE A 299 -1.16 13.86 -13.32
N VAL A 300 -0.35 12.94 -13.87
CA VAL A 300 1.12 13.06 -13.82
C VAL A 300 1.59 14.28 -14.62
N ALA A 301 1.03 14.51 -15.82
CA ALA A 301 1.34 15.70 -16.61
C ALA A 301 0.92 17.00 -15.92
N ALA A 302 -0.18 16.99 -15.14
CA ALA A 302 -0.58 18.15 -14.34
C ALA A 302 0.46 18.46 -13.25
N PHE A 303 0.96 17.45 -12.52
CA PHE A 303 2.01 17.67 -11.51
C PHE A 303 3.36 18.08 -12.13
N GLU A 304 3.76 17.50 -13.25
CA GLU A 304 4.99 17.89 -13.98
C GLU A 304 4.89 19.29 -14.59
N LYS A 305 3.68 19.77 -14.89
CA LYS A 305 3.43 21.16 -15.29
C LYS A 305 3.42 22.13 -14.10
N LEU A 306 2.99 21.69 -12.92
CA LEU A 306 2.91 22.51 -11.71
C LEU A 306 4.30 22.86 -11.16
N ASP A 307 5.26 21.96 -11.27
CA ASP A 307 6.67 22.20 -10.89
C ASP A 307 7.64 21.81 -12.02
N PRO A 308 7.83 22.68 -13.05
CA PRO A 308 8.74 22.43 -14.17
C PRO A 308 10.23 22.43 -13.81
N HIS A 309 10.59 22.67 -12.54
CA HIS A 309 11.96 22.58 -12.03
C HIS A 309 12.23 21.25 -11.32
N ALA A 310 11.19 20.53 -10.90
CA ALA A 310 11.32 19.23 -10.30
C ALA A 310 11.70 18.14 -11.33
N PRO A 311 12.35 17.05 -10.91
CA PRO A 311 12.53 15.87 -11.76
C PRO A 311 11.18 15.29 -12.21
N PRO A 312 11.08 14.73 -13.44
CA PRO A 312 9.87 14.06 -13.90
C PRO A 312 9.58 12.80 -13.06
N PHE A 313 8.30 12.40 -13.00
CA PHE A 313 7.87 11.19 -12.31
C PHE A 313 8.55 9.96 -12.93
N LYS A 314 9.19 9.15 -12.07
CA LYS A 314 9.73 7.84 -12.47
C LYS A 314 8.57 6.95 -12.91
N ARG A 315 8.50 6.69 -14.21
CA ARG A 315 7.56 5.75 -14.86
C ARG A 315 8.18 4.37 -14.85
N ASP A 316 7.55 3.44 -14.15
CA ASP A 316 8.08 2.12 -13.81
C ASP A 316 7.04 1.04 -14.14
N SER A 317 7.23 0.36 -15.28
CA SER A 317 6.32 -0.65 -15.82
C SER A 317 6.73 -2.06 -15.38
N TRP A 318 5.78 -2.85 -14.89
CA TRP A 318 6.04 -4.15 -14.28
C TRP A 318 4.95 -5.18 -14.60
N THR A 319 5.30 -6.46 -14.49
CA THR A 319 4.41 -7.62 -14.68
C THR A 319 4.51 -8.57 -13.49
N ARG A 320 3.58 -9.54 -13.37
CA ARG A 320 3.59 -10.57 -12.33
C ARG A 320 3.73 -11.98 -12.92
N PRO A 321 4.44 -12.92 -12.26
CA PRO A 321 4.47 -14.32 -12.69
C PRO A 321 3.09 -15.00 -12.70
N GLN A 322 2.14 -14.53 -11.89
CA GLN A 322 0.75 -15.02 -11.84
C GLN A 322 -0.16 -14.41 -12.93
N GLY A 323 0.39 -13.56 -13.81
CA GLY A 323 -0.39 -12.72 -14.71
C GLY A 323 -0.79 -11.38 -14.08
N GLY A 324 -1.01 -10.41 -14.96
CA GLY A 324 -1.21 -9.01 -14.59
C GLY A 324 0.03 -8.13 -14.80
N ARG A 325 -0.23 -6.82 -14.87
CA ARG A 325 0.69 -5.74 -15.25
C ARG A 325 0.40 -4.49 -14.40
N GLY A 326 1.32 -3.54 -14.38
CA GLY A 326 1.05 -2.22 -13.82
C GLY A 326 2.08 -1.19 -14.28
N LEU A 327 1.70 0.08 -14.14
CA LEU A 327 2.57 1.22 -14.37
C LEU A 327 2.54 2.08 -13.11
N SER A 328 3.68 2.16 -12.43
CA SER A 328 3.88 3.03 -11.29
C SER A 328 4.54 4.32 -11.75
N CYS A 329 3.85 5.45 -11.60
CA CYS A 329 4.44 6.77 -11.78
C CYS A 329 4.72 7.35 -10.40
N VAL A 330 5.99 7.46 -10.00
CA VAL A 330 6.38 7.86 -8.64
C VAL A 330 7.30 9.09 -8.67
N PHE A 331 6.97 10.07 -7.84
CA PHE A 331 7.85 11.19 -7.51
C PHE A 331 8.40 11.01 -6.09
N ALA A 332 9.70 11.24 -5.92
CA ALA A 332 10.35 11.36 -4.62
C ALA A 332 11.51 12.36 -4.78
N THR A 333 11.82 13.10 -3.71
CA THR A 333 12.89 14.09 -3.73
C THR A 333 14.25 13.40 -3.99
N PRO A 334 15.12 13.92 -4.90
CA PRO A 334 16.43 13.33 -5.11
C PRO A 334 17.29 13.36 -3.84
N PRO A 335 17.88 12.23 -3.41
CA PRO A 335 18.88 12.26 -2.35
C PRO A 335 20.11 13.02 -2.86
N ASN A 336 20.59 13.97 -2.03
CA ASN A 336 21.74 14.85 -2.25
C ASN A 336 21.50 16.14 -3.08
N SER A 337 20.41 16.87 -2.85
CA SER A 337 20.44 18.33 -3.02
C SER A 337 21.21 18.99 -1.85
N SER A 338 22.54 18.84 -1.83
CA SER A 338 23.41 19.54 -0.87
C SER A 338 23.59 21.02 -1.19
N ASP A 339 23.07 21.47 -2.33
CA ASP A 339 22.96 22.87 -2.71
C ASP A 339 21.71 23.50 -2.05
N ILE A 340 21.95 24.41 -1.11
CA ILE A 340 20.91 25.15 -0.38
C ILE A 340 20.13 26.11 -1.30
N SER A 341 20.61 26.37 -2.53
CA SER A 341 19.90 27.14 -3.55
C SER A 341 18.99 26.32 -4.47
N ALA A 342 19.00 24.98 -4.36
CA ALA A 342 18.06 24.12 -5.07
C ALA A 342 16.62 24.43 -4.59
N LYS A 343 15.77 24.97 -5.47
CA LYS A 343 14.36 25.24 -5.16
C LYS A 343 13.71 23.98 -4.59
N GLU A 344 13.16 24.08 -3.39
CA GLU A 344 12.40 23.01 -2.78
C GLU A 344 11.19 22.65 -3.66
N THR A 345 11.09 21.38 -4.05
CA THR A 345 10.04 20.90 -4.96
C THR A 345 8.67 20.93 -4.30
N VAL A 346 7.62 21.30 -5.04
CA VAL A 346 6.23 21.42 -4.56
C VAL A 346 5.76 20.14 -3.84
N LEU A 347 6.16 19.00 -4.40
CA LEU A 347 5.95 17.68 -3.83
C LEU A 347 7.19 17.22 -3.07
N GLU A 348 7.01 16.50 -1.96
CA GLU A 348 8.09 15.74 -1.32
C GLU A 348 8.09 14.30 -1.82
N LYS A 349 6.91 13.66 -1.79
CA LYS A 349 6.68 12.33 -2.35
C LYS A 349 5.27 12.23 -2.90
N ALA A 350 5.12 11.59 -4.05
CA ALA A 350 3.82 11.26 -4.62
C ALA A 350 3.90 9.98 -5.44
N GLY A 351 2.77 9.32 -5.65
CA GLY A 351 2.67 8.27 -6.65
C GLY A 351 1.26 8.17 -7.21
N VAL A 352 1.20 7.89 -8.51
CA VAL A 352 0.00 7.61 -9.27
C VAL A 352 0.24 6.24 -9.91
N ASN A 353 -0.33 5.20 -9.31
CA ASN A 353 -0.13 3.81 -9.71
C ASN A 353 -1.39 3.30 -10.44
N ILE A 354 -1.23 2.68 -11.60
CA ILE A 354 -2.27 1.81 -12.19
C ILE A 354 -1.83 0.35 -12.15
N SER A 355 -2.80 -0.54 -12.04
CA SER A 355 -2.56 -1.97 -12.12
C SER A 355 -3.72 -2.74 -12.74
N VAL A 356 -3.41 -3.90 -13.29
CA VAL A 356 -4.32 -4.92 -13.80
C VAL A 356 -3.80 -6.23 -13.25
N ILE A 357 -4.55 -6.85 -12.34
CA ILE A 357 -4.11 -8.03 -11.60
C ILE A 357 -5.05 -9.18 -11.94
N HIS A 358 -4.44 -10.29 -12.37
CA HIS A 358 -5.08 -11.60 -12.36
C HIS A 358 -4.62 -12.36 -11.12
N SER A 359 -5.56 -13.00 -10.43
CA SER A 359 -5.29 -13.87 -9.30
C SER A 359 -6.48 -14.80 -9.05
N VAL A 360 -6.56 -15.38 -7.85
CA VAL A 360 -7.69 -16.21 -7.41
C VAL A 360 -8.19 -15.67 -6.08
N LEU A 361 -9.49 -15.38 -6.00
CA LEU A 361 -10.17 -15.05 -4.76
C LEU A 361 -10.43 -16.34 -3.97
N SER A 362 -9.65 -16.56 -2.92
CA SER A 362 -9.95 -17.60 -1.93
C SER A 362 -10.95 -17.09 -0.88
N PRO A 363 -11.69 -17.97 -0.19
CA PRO A 363 -12.62 -17.56 0.86
C PRO A 363 -11.95 -16.79 2.02
N ALA A 364 -10.69 -17.11 2.31
CA ALA A 364 -9.88 -16.36 3.28
C ALA A 364 -9.58 -14.92 2.81
N ALA A 365 -9.23 -14.74 1.53
CA ALA A 365 -9.00 -13.42 0.94
C ALA A 365 -10.30 -12.60 0.86
N ALA A 366 -11.42 -13.22 0.47
CA ALA A 366 -12.74 -12.58 0.48
C ALA A 366 -13.12 -12.07 1.87
N LYS A 367 -12.96 -12.93 2.91
CA LYS A 367 -13.20 -12.57 4.31
C LYS A 367 -12.26 -11.47 4.81
N GLN A 368 -10.99 -11.46 4.40
CA GLN A 368 -10.03 -10.42 4.79
C GLN A 368 -10.34 -9.07 4.14
N MET A 369 -10.77 -9.05 2.88
CA MET A 369 -11.21 -7.82 2.19
C MET A 369 -12.62 -7.37 2.62
N GLY A 370 -13.35 -8.20 3.37
CA GLY A 370 -14.71 -7.92 3.84
C GLY A 370 -15.78 -8.03 2.76
N VAL A 371 -15.56 -8.85 1.72
CA VAL A 371 -16.46 -9.00 0.57
C VAL A 371 -17.73 -9.75 0.99
N THR A 372 -18.89 -9.19 0.65
CA THR A 372 -20.25 -9.65 1.02
C THR A 372 -21.19 -9.83 -0.17
N HIS A 373 -20.71 -9.66 -1.41
CA HIS A 373 -21.50 -9.69 -2.64
C HIS A 373 -22.41 -10.95 -2.76
N PRO A 374 -23.75 -10.80 -2.92
CA PRO A 374 -24.72 -11.91 -2.83
C PRO A 374 -24.45 -13.11 -3.75
N ALA A 375 -24.05 -12.85 -5.00
CA ALA A 375 -23.76 -13.91 -5.97
C ALA A 375 -22.54 -14.79 -5.64
N ILE A 376 -21.69 -14.42 -4.66
CA ILE A 376 -20.57 -15.23 -4.21
C ILE A 376 -21.06 -16.23 -3.15
N ARG A 377 -21.07 -17.52 -3.52
CA ARG A 377 -21.40 -18.62 -2.59
C ARG A 377 -20.41 -18.63 -1.43
N GLN A 378 -20.93 -18.72 -0.21
CA GLN A 378 -20.15 -18.83 1.04
C GLN A 378 -19.62 -20.26 1.26
N ASP A 379 -18.97 -20.81 0.23
CA ASP A 379 -18.34 -22.13 0.23
C ASP A 379 -16.85 -21.99 0.63
N PRO A 380 -16.39 -22.63 1.72
CA PRO A 380 -15.02 -22.51 2.20
C PRO A 380 -13.96 -23.17 1.30
N HIS A 381 -14.37 -23.89 0.25
CA HIS A 381 -13.50 -24.50 -0.75
C HIS A 381 -13.55 -23.80 -2.12
N LEU A 382 -14.61 -23.04 -2.41
CA LEU A 382 -14.77 -22.34 -3.69
C LEU A 382 -13.75 -21.22 -3.84
N SER A 383 -12.85 -21.38 -4.82
CA SER A 383 -11.87 -20.37 -5.19
C SER A 383 -12.14 -19.90 -6.62
N LEU A 384 -12.40 -18.60 -6.79
CA LEU A 384 -12.84 -18.02 -8.07
C LEU A 384 -11.71 -17.23 -8.75
N PRO A 385 -11.49 -17.36 -10.06
CA PRO A 385 -10.62 -16.44 -10.80
C PRO A 385 -11.02 -14.98 -10.57
N LEU A 386 -10.03 -14.16 -10.19
CA LEU A 386 -10.19 -12.73 -9.92
C LEU A 386 -9.48 -11.92 -11.01
N TYR A 387 -10.23 -11.04 -11.64
CA TYR A 387 -9.71 -9.89 -12.36
C TYR A 387 -9.93 -8.63 -11.51
N THR A 388 -8.92 -7.77 -11.40
CA THR A 388 -9.12 -6.41 -10.89
C THR A 388 -8.21 -5.42 -11.59
N THR A 389 -8.74 -4.23 -11.88
CA THR A 389 -7.97 -3.09 -12.36
C THR A 389 -8.30 -1.85 -11.54
N GLY A 390 -7.33 -0.96 -11.34
CA GLY A 390 -7.54 0.25 -10.56
C GLY A 390 -6.41 1.27 -10.69
N ILE A 391 -6.76 2.52 -10.42
CA ILE A 391 -5.85 3.64 -10.19
C ILE A 391 -5.78 3.93 -8.68
N SER A 392 -4.58 4.10 -8.14
CA SER A 392 -4.34 4.48 -6.75
C SER A 392 -3.30 5.60 -6.70
N LEU A 393 -3.69 6.72 -6.10
CA LEU A 393 -2.94 7.96 -6.00
C LEU A 393 -2.81 8.36 -4.54
N ILE A 394 -1.58 8.71 -4.14
CA ILE A 394 -1.28 9.38 -2.86
C ILE A 394 -0.26 10.50 -3.15
N VAL A 395 -0.50 11.69 -2.58
CA VAL A 395 0.37 12.85 -2.73
C VAL A 395 0.66 13.43 -1.36
N HIS A 396 1.94 13.65 -1.08
CA HIS A 396 2.46 14.38 0.08
C HIS A 396 3.21 15.63 -0.38
N PRO A 397 2.55 16.80 -0.39
CA PRO A 397 3.22 18.07 -0.64
C PRO A 397 4.33 18.32 0.37
N ARG A 398 5.32 19.11 -0.04
CA ARG A 398 6.42 19.53 0.83
C ARG A 398 5.97 20.58 1.84
N ASN A 399 5.23 21.59 1.39
CA ASN A 399 4.72 22.68 2.23
C ASN A 399 3.70 22.17 3.28
N PRO A 400 3.85 22.50 4.59
CA PRO A 400 2.88 22.17 5.64
C PRO A 400 1.44 22.64 5.37
N HIS A 401 1.26 23.78 4.70
CA HIS A 401 -0.06 24.35 4.42
C HIS A 401 -0.79 23.62 3.28
N ALA A 402 -0.07 22.84 2.46
CA ALA A 402 -0.65 22.05 1.39
C ALA A 402 -1.08 20.66 1.92
N PRO A 403 -2.37 20.28 1.76
CA PRO A 403 -2.87 19.00 2.27
C PRO A 403 -2.32 17.80 1.50
N SER A 404 -2.06 16.70 2.21
CA SER A 404 -1.91 15.40 1.56
C SER A 404 -3.28 14.93 1.05
N VAL A 405 -3.32 14.18 -0.05
CA VAL A 405 -4.57 13.63 -0.61
C VAL A 405 -4.37 12.17 -1.00
N HIS A 406 -5.46 11.40 -0.91
CA HIS A 406 -5.56 10.04 -1.39
C HIS A 406 -6.76 9.92 -2.34
N CYS A 407 -6.59 9.17 -3.42
CA CYS A 407 -7.62 8.90 -4.42
C CYS A 407 -7.40 7.48 -4.96
N HIS A 408 -8.37 6.59 -4.81
CA HIS A 408 -8.27 5.20 -5.26
C HIS A 408 -9.60 4.74 -5.84
N TYR A 409 -9.59 4.23 -7.06
CA TYR A 409 -10.76 3.69 -7.74
C TYR A 409 -10.39 2.39 -8.45
N ARG A 410 -11.24 1.36 -8.31
CA ARG A 410 -11.02 0.04 -8.90
C ARG A 410 -12.31 -0.58 -9.40
N TYR A 411 -12.16 -1.43 -10.41
CA TYR A 411 -13.14 -2.42 -10.85
C TYR A 411 -12.64 -3.81 -10.45
N VAL A 412 -13.58 -4.70 -10.10
CA VAL A 412 -13.32 -6.08 -9.72
C VAL A 412 -14.33 -6.97 -10.43
N GLU A 413 -13.87 -8.11 -10.95
CA GLU A 413 -14.69 -9.08 -11.65
C GLU A 413 -14.27 -10.50 -11.27
N LEU A 414 -15.25 -11.35 -11.00
CA LEU A 414 -15.10 -12.78 -10.73
C LEU A 414 -15.77 -13.59 -11.82
N THR A 415 -15.11 -14.64 -12.29
CA THR A 415 -15.70 -15.59 -13.25
C THR A 415 -15.83 -16.99 -12.64
N GLU A 416 -16.60 -17.86 -13.28
CA GLU A 416 -16.44 -19.30 -13.10
C GLU A 416 -15.01 -19.72 -13.55
N PRO A 417 -14.41 -20.76 -12.96
CA PRO A 417 -13.22 -21.40 -13.52
C PRO A 417 -13.49 -21.87 -14.96
N LEU A 418 -12.52 -21.64 -15.85
CA LEU A 418 -12.58 -22.16 -17.22
C LEU A 418 -12.70 -23.69 -17.21
N ARG A 419 -13.62 -24.24 -17.99
CA ARG A 419 -13.68 -25.67 -18.26
C ARG A 419 -12.62 -26.03 -19.30
N GLU A 420 -12.18 -27.28 -19.28
CA GLU A 420 -11.18 -27.77 -20.22
C GLU A 420 -11.68 -27.59 -21.67
N GLY A 421 -10.87 -26.92 -22.50
CA GLY A 421 -11.24 -26.54 -23.88
C GLY A 421 -12.02 -25.22 -24.04
N GLN A 422 -12.22 -24.41 -22.99
CA GLN A 422 -12.84 -23.08 -23.11
C GLN A 422 -11.82 -21.94 -23.24
N ASP A 423 -12.09 -21.01 -24.15
CA ASP A 423 -11.30 -19.78 -24.31
C ASP A 423 -11.42 -18.86 -23.09
N ALA A 424 -10.34 -18.15 -22.74
CA ALA A 424 -10.30 -17.22 -21.61
C ALA A 424 -11.35 -16.07 -21.70
N GLY A 425 -11.78 -15.69 -22.91
CA GLY A 425 -12.85 -14.72 -23.13
C GLY A 425 -14.28 -15.28 -22.98
N SER A 426 -14.44 -16.59 -22.81
CA SER A 426 -15.75 -17.27 -22.67
C SER A 426 -16.14 -17.56 -21.21
N ALA A 427 -15.28 -17.19 -20.25
CA ALA A 427 -15.53 -17.39 -18.82
C ALA A 427 -16.75 -16.58 -18.34
N LYS A 428 -17.79 -17.27 -17.87
CA LYS A 428 -19.01 -16.64 -17.34
C LYS A 428 -18.71 -15.83 -16.08
N VAL A 429 -19.12 -14.56 -16.06
CA VAL A 429 -19.06 -13.69 -14.89
C VAL A 429 -20.00 -14.21 -13.79
N VAL A 430 -19.52 -14.22 -12.55
CA VAL A 430 -20.24 -14.62 -11.33
C VAL A 430 -20.65 -13.40 -10.52
N ALA A 431 -19.74 -12.44 -10.38
CA ALA A 431 -19.95 -11.19 -9.68
C ALA A 431 -18.98 -10.13 -10.20
N TRP A 432 -19.37 -8.86 -10.09
CA TRP A 432 -18.55 -7.72 -10.46
C TRP A 432 -18.90 -6.54 -9.55
N TRP A 433 -17.97 -5.63 -9.30
CA TRP A 433 -18.26 -4.40 -8.56
C TRP A 433 -17.19 -3.33 -8.78
N PHE A 434 -17.59 -2.07 -8.56
CA PHE A 434 -16.67 -0.97 -8.39
C PHE A 434 -16.47 -0.66 -6.89
N GLY A 435 -15.36 0.00 -6.58
CA GLY A 435 -15.09 0.55 -5.26
C GLY A 435 -14.03 1.63 -5.32
N GLY A 436 -14.16 2.67 -4.51
CA GLY A 436 -13.21 3.76 -4.52
C GLY A 436 -13.55 4.91 -3.60
N GLY A 437 -12.84 6.02 -3.79
CA GLY A 437 -13.00 7.22 -3.00
C GLY A 437 -11.84 8.19 -3.17
N SER A 438 -12.06 9.41 -2.71
CA SER A 438 -11.08 10.49 -2.63
C SER A 438 -11.21 11.17 -1.26
N ASP A 439 -10.11 11.39 -0.54
CA ASP A 439 -10.11 12.01 0.79
C ASP A 439 -8.92 12.95 1.02
N LEU A 440 -9.15 14.01 1.81
CA LEU A 440 -8.19 15.10 2.02
C LEU A 440 -7.64 15.09 3.45
N THR A 441 -6.31 15.08 3.58
CA THR A 441 -5.57 15.09 4.85
C THR A 441 -4.74 16.38 5.00
N PRO A 442 -5.35 17.49 5.47
CA PRO A 442 -4.63 18.72 5.80
C PRO A 442 -3.76 18.59 7.05
N ASN A 443 -2.75 19.46 7.15
CA ASN A 443 -2.01 19.71 8.40
C ASN A 443 -2.50 21.00 9.09
N TYR A 444 -2.93 22.00 8.31
CA TYR A 444 -3.63 23.18 8.80
C TYR A 444 -5.00 23.29 8.13
N LEU A 445 -6.03 23.64 8.89
CA LEU A 445 -7.40 23.68 8.39
C LEU A 445 -7.66 24.98 7.62
N TYR A 446 -8.13 24.85 6.38
CA TYR A 446 -8.67 25.95 5.58
C TYR A 446 -10.10 25.61 5.17
N ASP A 447 -11.09 26.29 5.75
CA ASP A 447 -12.50 25.98 5.54
C ASP A 447 -12.92 26.10 4.06
N THR A 448 -12.33 27.05 3.32
CA THR A 448 -12.56 27.20 1.87
C THR A 448 -12.11 25.99 1.07
N ASP A 449 -10.96 25.41 1.43
CA ASP A 449 -10.39 24.25 0.72
C ASP A 449 -11.18 22.99 1.04
N ALA A 450 -11.62 22.85 2.29
CA ALA A 450 -12.51 21.78 2.73
C ALA A 450 -13.87 21.85 2.02
N GLN A 451 -14.47 23.04 1.95
CA GLN A 451 -15.73 23.29 1.26
C GLN A 451 -15.61 23.01 -0.25
N GLU A 452 -14.60 23.56 -0.93
CA GLU A 452 -14.40 23.38 -2.38
C GLU A 452 -14.20 21.89 -2.75
N PHE A 453 -13.32 21.18 -2.03
CA PHE A 453 -13.08 19.75 -2.24
C PHE A 453 -14.35 18.92 -2.11
N HIS A 454 -15.11 19.13 -1.02
CA HIS A 454 -16.36 18.39 -0.77
C HIS A 454 -17.50 18.82 -1.71
N GLN A 455 -17.59 20.09 -2.11
CA GLN A 455 -18.59 20.57 -3.06
C GLN A 455 -18.40 19.95 -4.46
N ILE A 456 -17.15 19.82 -4.92
CA ILE A 456 -16.85 19.20 -6.22
C ILE A 456 -17.18 17.70 -6.19
N LEU A 457 -16.85 16.99 -5.10
CA LEU A 457 -17.26 15.60 -4.90
C LEU A 457 -18.79 15.44 -4.78
N LYS A 458 -19.48 16.39 -4.12
CA LYS A 458 -20.94 16.42 -4.03
C LYS A 458 -21.60 16.65 -5.39
N ALA A 459 -21.08 17.56 -6.20
CA ALA A 459 -21.55 17.81 -7.56
C ALA A 459 -21.35 16.59 -8.47
N ALA A 460 -20.20 15.91 -8.36
CA ALA A 460 -19.95 14.66 -9.06
C ALA A 460 -20.95 13.56 -8.69
N CYS A 461 -21.27 13.39 -7.40
CA CYS A 461 -22.28 12.44 -6.93
C CYS A 461 -23.70 12.80 -7.38
N ALA A 462 -24.09 14.08 -7.34
CA ALA A 462 -25.46 14.54 -7.57
C ALA A 462 -26.01 14.18 -8.96
N LEU A 463 -25.15 14.06 -9.98
CA LEU A 463 -25.51 13.63 -11.33
C LEU A 463 -26.06 12.19 -11.39
N HIS A 464 -25.63 11.33 -10.46
CA HIS A 464 -25.97 9.90 -10.44
C HIS A 464 -26.95 9.54 -9.30
N GLY A 465 -26.98 10.32 -8.22
CA GLY A 465 -27.95 10.16 -7.13
C GLY A 465 -27.79 11.22 -6.02
N PRO A 466 -28.88 11.88 -5.56
CA PRO A 466 -28.78 13.03 -4.65
C PRO A 466 -28.30 12.67 -3.23
N THR A 467 -28.49 11.43 -2.79
CA THR A 467 -28.06 10.94 -1.47
C THR A 467 -26.66 10.32 -1.47
N LEU A 468 -26.08 10.02 -2.64
CA LEU A 468 -24.82 9.29 -2.77
C LEU A 468 -23.69 9.98 -1.99
N TYR A 469 -23.55 11.29 -2.13
CA TYR A 469 -22.53 12.06 -1.41
C TYR A 469 -22.66 11.91 0.11
N LEU A 470 -23.87 12.05 0.68
CA LEU A 470 -24.06 11.96 2.13
C LEU A 470 -23.69 10.57 2.68
N THR A 471 -24.11 9.50 1.99
CA THR A 471 -23.75 8.13 2.38
C THR A 471 -22.25 7.88 2.25
N PHE A 472 -21.63 8.29 1.14
CA PHE A 472 -20.21 8.02 0.88
C PHE A 472 -19.28 8.93 1.69
N LYS A 473 -19.70 10.14 2.05
CA LYS A 473 -18.99 11.04 2.97
C LYS A 473 -19.00 10.46 4.38
N LYS A 474 -20.17 10.07 4.90
CA LYS A 474 -20.26 9.41 6.21
C LYS A 474 -19.44 8.11 6.25
N TRP A 475 -19.43 7.32 5.17
CA TRP A 475 -18.60 6.12 5.08
C TRP A 475 -17.09 6.44 5.00
N CYS A 476 -16.70 7.59 4.43
CA CYS A 476 -15.34 8.10 4.44
C CYS A 476 -14.88 8.39 5.87
N ASP A 477 -15.67 9.16 6.62
CA ASP A 477 -15.41 9.51 8.03
C ASP A 477 -15.28 8.26 8.91
N GLU A 478 -16.16 7.26 8.70
CA GLU A 478 -16.13 5.98 9.41
C GLU A 478 -14.93 5.09 9.04
N TYR A 479 -14.50 5.09 7.78
CA TYR A 479 -13.41 4.23 7.30
C TYR A 479 -12.02 4.78 7.68
N PHE A 480 -11.80 6.09 7.56
CA PHE A 480 -10.50 6.72 7.81
C PHE A 480 -10.29 7.10 9.29
N TYR A 481 -10.94 6.42 10.24
CA TYR A 481 -10.89 6.70 11.67
C TYR A 481 -9.78 5.93 12.41
N ILE A 482 -8.88 6.66 13.07
CA ILE A 482 -7.73 6.12 13.81
C ILE A 482 -8.18 5.76 15.24
N LYS A 483 -8.70 4.54 15.40
CA LYS A 483 -9.38 4.05 16.63
C LYS A 483 -8.58 4.28 17.93
N HIS A 484 -7.26 4.09 17.92
CA HIS A 484 -6.40 4.27 19.10
C HIS A 484 -6.00 5.73 19.37
N ARG A 485 -6.30 6.66 18.46
CA ARG A 485 -6.13 8.11 18.64
C ARG A 485 -7.45 8.85 18.85
N LYS A 486 -8.58 8.23 18.48
CA LYS A 486 -9.93 8.80 18.50
C LYS A 486 -10.11 10.03 17.59
N GLU A 487 -9.44 10.01 16.45
CA GLU A 487 -9.47 11.07 15.43
C GLU A 487 -9.54 10.46 14.02
N GLY A 488 -10.11 11.19 13.05
CA GLY A 488 -9.96 10.90 11.63
C GLY A 488 -8.52 11.14 11.15
N ARG A 489 -8.13 10.43 10.08
CA ARG A 489 -6.85 10.64 9.38
C ARG A 489 -6.75 12.07 8.82
N GLY A 490 -7.85 12.52 8.21
CA GLY A 490 -8.05 13.81 7.56
C GLY A 490 -9.53 14.21 7.63
N ILE A 491 -9.94 15.22 6.85
CA ILE A 491 -11.30 15.82 6.87
C ILE A 491 -12.32 15.07 5.99
N GLY A 492 -12.09 13.77 5.76
CA GLY A 492 -12.93 12.93 4.92
C GLY A 492 -12.89 13.30 3.44
N GLY A 493 -13.99 12.98 2.76
CA GLY A 493 -14.17 13.08 1.32
C GLY A 493 -15.34 12.21 0.88
N VAL A 494 -15.13 11.26 -0.03
CA VAL A 494 -16.09 10.19 -0.33
C VAL A 494 -15.42 8.82 -0.33
N PHE A 495 -16.13 7.78 0.11
CA PHE A 495 -15.67 6.39 0.10
C PHE A 495 -16.81 5.40 -0.15
N PHE A 496 -16.56 4.37 -0.96
CA PHE A 496 -17.47 3.26 -1.22
C PHE A 496 -16.74 1.96 -1.60
N ARG A 497 -17.39 0.82 -1.34
CA ARG A 497 -16.96 -0.52 -1.77
C ARG A 497 -18.17 -1.28 -2.30
N GLU A 498 -17.94 -2.30 -3.14
CA GLU A 498 -18.95 -3.26 -3.58
C GLU A 498 -20.21 -2.63 -4.21
N LEU A 499 -20.00 -1.59 -5.02
CA LEU A 499 -21.06 -0.94 -5.78
C LEU A 499 -21.28 -1.72 -7.10
N SER A 500 -22.39 -2.45 -7.17
CA SER A 500 -22.83 -3.26 -8.32
C SER A 500 -24.35 -3.12 -8.57
N ASP A 501 -24.89 -3.98 -9.44
CA ASP A 501 -26.32 -4.14 -9.72
C ASP A 501 -27.12 -4.65 -8.50
N GLU A 502 -26.54 -5.56 -7.71
CA GLU A 502 -27.09 -6.08 -6.46
C GLU A 502 -27.44 -5.01 -5.42
N ASN A 503 -28.36 -5.30 -4.49
CA ASN A 503 -28.74 -4.36 -3.42
C ASN A 503 -27.58 -4.10 -2.44
N HIS A 504 -27.26 -2.82 -2.21
CA HIS A 504 -26.12 -2.38 -1.43
C HIS A 504 -26.54 -1.97 0.01
N PRO A 505 -26.00 -2.58 1.08
CA PRO A 505 -26.47 -2.40 2.47
C PRO A 505 -26.49 -0.98 3.05
N ARG A 506 -25.83 -0.01 2.42
CA ARG A 506 -25.83 1.42 2.85
C ARG A 506 -26.65 2.36 1.95
N LEU A 507 -27.19 1.86 0.84
CA LEU A 507 -27.92 2.67 -0.15
C LEU A 507 -29.35 2.14 -0.35
N ASP A 508 -29.50 0.82 -0.41
CA ASP A 508 -30.75 0.13 -0.68
C ASP A 508 -31.32 -0.45 0.64
N VAL A 509 -31.51 0.42 1.64
CA VAL A 509 -31.94 0.03 3.00
C VAL A 509 -33.43 -0.31 3.01
N GLU A 510 -33.77 -1.52 3.45
CA GLU A 510 -35.15 -2.00 3.51
C GLU A 510 -36.02 -1.09 4.41
N GLY A 511 -37.25 -0.80 3.96
CA GLY A 511 -38.16 0.14 4.61
C GLY A 511 -37.86 1.63 4.41
N SER A 512 -36.76 2.00 3.74
CA SER A 512 -36.46 3.38 3.33
C SER A 512 -37.03 3.71 1.94
N LEU A 513 -37.11 5.01 1.60
CA LEU A 513 -37.53 5.44 0.27
C LEU A 513 -36.49 5.02 -0.79
N PRO A 514 -36.90 4.51 -1.97
CA PRO A 514 -35.97 4.07 -3.01
C PRO A 514 -34.94 5.14 -3.40
N VAL A 515 -33.67 4.86 -3.10
CA VAL A 515 -32.55 5.74 -3.45
C VAL A 515 -32.24 5.61 -4.94
N ARG A 516 -32.36 6.71 -5.69
CA ARG A 516 -31.78 6.79 -7.04
C ARG A 516 -30.26 6.67 -6.92
N ARG A 517 -29.70 5.61 -7.49
CA ARG A 517 -28.27 5.37 -7.64
C ARG A 517 -28.00 4.67 -8.98
N PRO A 518 -26.76 4.70 -9.50
CA PRO A 518 -26.38 3.87 -10.64
C PRO A 518 -26.42 2.38 -10.25
N ARG A 519 -26.86 1.53 -11.18
CA ARG A 519 -27.04 0.08 -11.00
C ARG A 519 -26.33 -0.74 -12.09
N THR A 520 -26.33 -0.29 -13.34
CA THR A 520 -25.65 -1.05 -14.43
C THR A 520 -24.13 -0.87 -14.40
N GLN A 521 -23.38 -1.75 -15.09
CA GLN A 521 -21.93 -1.61 -15.25
C GLN A 521 -21.55 -0.24 -15.85
N ASP A 522 -22.24 0.18 -16.91
CA ASP A 522 -21.97 1.45 -17.59
C ASP A 522 -22.36 2.67 -16.74
N GLU A 523 -23.48 2.61 -16.01
CA GLU A 523 -23.89 3.68 -15.10
C GLU A 523 -22.91 3.88 -13.93
N ILE A 524 -22.45 2.77 -13.33
CA ILE A 524 -21.50 2.80 -12.21
C ILE A 524 -20.10 3.17 -12.71
N PHE A 525 -19.70 2.72 -13.91
CA PHE A 525 -18.46 3.17 -14.54
C PHE A 525 -18.50 4.68 -14.84
N SER A 526 -19.59 5.19 -15.41
CA SER A 526 -19.78 6.63 -15.66
C SER A 526 -19.69 7.46 -14.36
N PHE A 527 -20.29 6.97 -13.27
CA PHE A 527 -20.16 7.55 -11.94
C PHE A 527 -18.71 7.56 -11.43
N VAL A 528 -17.99 6.44 -11.59
CA VAL A 528 -16.56 6.33 -11.26
C VAL A 528 -15.71 7.28 -12.12
N GLN A 529 -16.02 7.44 -13.41
CA GLN A 529 -15.34 8.38 -14.29
C GLN A 529 -15.54 9.83 -13.83
N ARG A 530 -16.77 10.24 -13.46
CA ARG A 530 -16.98 11.61 -12.97
C ARG A 530 -16.28 11.86 -11.64
N LEU A 531 -16.36 10.93 -10.67
CA LEU A 531 -15.68 11.08 -9.38
C LEU A 531 -14.15 11.05 -9.49
N CYS A 532 -13.59 10.13 -10.26
CA CYS A 532 -12.14 9.99 -10.41
C CYS A 532 -11.54 11.14 -11.24
N GLY A 533 -12.25 11.58 -12.30
CA GLY A 533 -11.87 12.76 -13.09
C GLY A 533 -11.96 14.08 -12.31
N ALA A 534 -12.89 14.18 -11.35
CA ALA A 534 -13.01 15.33 -10.45
C ALA A 534 -11.81 15.49 -9.49
N PHE A 535 -10.85 14.55 -9.44
CA PHE A 535 -9.64 14.68 -8.62
C PHE A 535 -8.83 15.94 -8.95
N ILE A 536 -8.58 16.22 -10.23
CA ILE A 536 -7.78 17.40 -10.65
C ILE A 536 -8.55 18.68 -10.31
N GLU A 537 -9.85 18.71 -10.62
CA GLU A 537 -10.78 19.80 -10.32
C GLU A 537 -10.80 20.14 -8.81
N ALA A 538 -10.84 19.13 -7.94
CA ALA A 538 -10.93 19.29 -6.49
C ALA A 538 -9.58 19.58 -5.79
N TYR A 539 -8.46 19.02 -6.28
CA TYR A 539 -7.18 19.07 -5.55
C TYR A 539 -6.17 20.06 -6.14
N TYR A 540 -6.12 20.24 -7.45
CA TYR A 540 -5.10 21.09 -8.08
C TYR A 540 -5.19 22.56 -7.61
N PRO A 541 -6.38 23.21 -7.53
CA PRO A 541 -6.49 24.58 -7.04
C PRO A 541 -6.04 24.73 -5.57
N ILE A 542 -6.32 23.71 -4.74
CA ILE A 542 -5.89 23.69 -3.33
C ILE A 542 -4.36 23.62 -3.25
N LEU A 543 -3.73 22.71 -4.01
CA LEU A 543 -2.27 22.57 -4.02
C LEU A 543 -1.59 23.86 -4.52
N GLU A 544 -2.07 24.44 -5.62
CA GLU A 544 -1.53 25.67 -6.22
C GLU A 544 -1.59 26.87 -5.26
N ARG A 545 -2.71 27.05 -4.53
CA ARG A 545 -2.86 28.11 -3.52
C ARG A 545 -1.96 27.94 -2.29
N ARG A 546 -1.62 26.69 -1.92
CA ARG A 546 -0.96 26.39 -0.64
C ARG A 546 0.54 26.11 -0.75
N MET A 547 1.03 25.64 -1.91
CA MET A 547 2.42 25.19 -2.08
C MET A 547 3.47 26.27 -1.79
N ASN A 548 3.15 27.55 -2.04
CA ASN A 548 4.06 28.68 -1.87
C ASN A 548 3.82 29.51 -0.60
N MET A 549 2.98 29.04 0.35
CA MET A 549 2.74 29.76 1.60
C MET A 549 3.99 29.73 2.51
N PRO A 550 4.40 30.86 3.13
CA PRO A 550 5.50 30.85 4.10
C PRO A 550 5.20 29.91 5.27
N SER A 551 6.12 28.99 5.58
CA SER A 551 6.00 28.02 6.66
C SER A 551 7.27 27.97 7.50
N ASP A 552 7.15 27.77 8.80
CA ASP A 552 8.28 27.74 9.74
C ASP A 552 8.61 26.33 10.27
N ALA A 553 9.53 26.25 11.23
CA ALA A 553 9.94 25.00 11.85
C ALA A 553 8.81 24.36 12.70
N ARG A 554 7.89 25.14 13.29
CA ARG A 554 6.71 24.62 14.00
C ARG A 554 5.76 23.94 13.02
N ALA A 555 5.45 24.61 11.90
CA ALA A 555 4.62 24.09 10.82
C ALA A 555 5.19 22.78 10.24
N ARG A 556 6.50 22.72 9.99
CA ARG A 556 7.15 21.48 9.54
C ARG A 556 7.13 20.38 10.61
N ARG A 557 7.38 20.69 11.88
CA ARG A 557 7.27 19.72 12.98
C ARG A 557 5.84 19.14 13.09
N TRP A 558 4.83 19.99 12.98
CA TRP A 558 3.43 19.59 13.00
C TRP A 558 3.03 18.72 11.80
N GLN A 559 3.42 19.11 10.58
CA GLN A 559 3.23 18.29 9.37
C GLN A 559 3.82 16.88 9.54
N LEU A 560 5.02 16.76 10.12
CA LEU A 560 5.66 15.47 10.36
C LEU A 560 4.90 14.61 11.40
N LEU A 561 4.29 15.23 12.42
CA LEU A 561 3.42 14.56 13.41
C LEU A 561 2.09 14.10 12.79
N ARG A 562 1.45 14.92 11.94
CA ARG A 562 0.24 14.53 11.17
C ARG A 562 0.56 13.41 10.18
N ARG A 563 1.71 13.45 9.51
CA ARG A 563 2.22 12.34 8.68
C ARG A 563 2.49 11.07 9.51
N GLY A 564 2.90 11.20 10.77
CA GLY A 564 2.95 10.09 11.73
C GLY A 564 1.59 9.40 11.89
N ARG A 565 0.50 10.17 12.01
CA ARG A 565 -0.88 9.63 12.03
C ARG A 565 -1.28 8.98 10.71
N TYR A 566 -0.83 9.53 9.57
CA TYR A 566 -1.04 8.91 8.27
C TYR A 566 -0.37 7.52 8.19
N VAL A 567 0.87 7.38 8.66
CA VAL A 567 1.56 6.07 8.74
C VAL A 567 0.86 5.12 9.74
N GLU A 568 0.44 5.62 10.90
CA GLU A 568 -0.33 4.82 11.88
C GLU A 568 -1.62 4.25 11.25
N PHE A 569 -2.36 5.03 10.46
CA PHE A 569 -3.55 4.53 9.77
C PHE A 569 -3.20 3.44 8.75
N ASN A 570 -2.25 3.69 7.85
CA ASN A 570 -1.95 2.74 6.76
C ASN A 570 -1.37 1.41 7.29
N LEU A 571 -0.59 1.42 8.37
CA LEU A 571 0.03 0.19 8.90
C LEU A 571 -0.84 -0.57 9.93
N VAL A 572 -1.81 0.08 10.58
CA VAL A 572 -2.61 -0.53 11.67
C VAL A 572 -4.10 -0.65 11.33
N CYS A 573 -4.65 0.27 10.54
CA CYS A 573 -6.10 0.39 10.31
C CYS A 573 -6.53 0.03 8.87
N ASP A 574 -5.71 0.28 7.86
CA ASP A 574 -6.10 0.07 6.46
C ASP A 574 -6.12 -1.41 6.04
N ASP A 575 -7.32 -1.90 5.70
CA ASP A 575 -7.52 -3.23 5.13
C ASP A 575 -6.77 -3.41 3.80
N GLY A 576 -6.65 -2.36 2.98
CA GLY A 576 -6.00 -2.41 1.67
C GLY A 576 -4.51 -2.71 1.78
N THR A 577 -3.78 -1.92 2.57
CA THR A 577 -2.36 -2.11 2.88
C THR A 577 -2.13 -3.45 3.58
N ARG A 578 -2.97 -3.81 4.57
CA ARG A 578 -2.89 -5.10 5.26
C ARG A 578 -3.07 -6.30 4.32
N PHE A 579 -3.99 -6.21 3.36
CA PHE A 579 -4.19 -7.22 2.31
C PHE A 579 -3.02 -7.24 1.31
N GLY A 580 -2.53 -6.07 0.89
CA GLY A 580 -1.39 -5.95 -0.03
C GLY A 580 -0.10 -6.56 0.54
N LEU A 581 0.20 -6.33 1.82
CA LEU A 581 1.35 -6.92 2.50
C LEU A 581 1.19 -8.42 2.81
N ALA A 582 -0.04 -8.90 3.01
CA ALA A 582 -0.33 -10.33 3.22
C ALA A 582 -0.38 -11.14 1.91
N THR A 583 -0.59 -10.49 0.76
CA THR A 583 -0.76 -11.15 -0.54
C THR A 583 0.58 -11.71 -1.06
N PRO A 584 0.70 -13.03 -1.30
CA PRO A 584 1.92 -13.61 -1.86
C PRO A 584 2.31 -12.96 -3.19
N GLN A 585 3.58 -12.56 -3.30
CA GLN A 585 4.14 -11.93 -4.51
C GLN A 585 3.38 -10.64 -4.92
N ALA A 586 2.90 -9.87 -3.94
CA ALA A 586 2.53 -8.47 -4.15
C ALA A 586 3.79 -7.60 -4.30
N ARG A 587 3.71 -6.51 -5.07
CA ARG A 587 4.80 -5.56 -5.24
C ARG A 587 4.85 -4.60 -4.03
N ILE A 588 5.59 -4.98 -3.00
CA ILE A 588 5.68 -4.25 -1.72
C ILE A 588 5.99 -2.76 -1.91
N GLU A 589 6.90 -2.40 -2.82
CA GLU A 589 7.20 -0.99 -3.17
C GLU A 589 5.98 -0.21 -3.66
N SER A 590 5.07 -0.83 -4.42
CA SER A 590 3.84 -0.18 -4.90
C SER A 590 2.78 -0.06 -3.80
N VAL A 591 2.85 -0.89 -2.75
CA VAL A 591 2.01 -0.79 -1.54
C VAL A 591 2.55 0.30 -0.60
N LEU A 592 3.85 0.27 -0.29
CA LEU A 592 4.51 1.22 0.60
C LEU A 592 4.85 2.58 -0.05
N MET A 593 4.58 2.74 -1.35
CA MET A 593 4.46 4.05 -2.01
C MET A 593 3.61 5.01 -1.18
N ALA A 594 2.52 4.49 -0.59
CA ALA A 594 1.56 5.19 0.25
C ALA A 594 2.11 5.89 1.50
N LEU A 595 3.32 5.54 1.97
CA LEU A 595 3.90 6.17 3.15
C LEU A 595 4.65 7.46 2.76
N PRO A 596 4.58 8.56 3.53
CA PRO A 596 5.40 9.75 3.30
C PRO A 596 6.90 9.45 3.40
N GLU A 597 7.73 10.27 2.75
CA GLU A 597 9.20 10.18 2.83
C GLU A 597 9.70 10.42 4.27
N THR A 598 9.14 11.45 4.93
CA THR A 598 9.45 11.76 6.34
C THR A 598 8.19 11.89 7.20
N ALA A 599 8.25 11.32 8.41
CA ALA A 599 7.22 11.37 9.46
C ALA A 599 7.88 11.39 10.86
N ARG A 600 7.16 11.80 11.90
CA ARG A 600 7.68 11.99 13.25
C ARG A 600 6.69 11.50 14.30
N TRP A 601 7.22 10.97 15.39
CA TRP A 601 6.49 10.64 16.61
C TRP A 601 7.18 11.28 17.80
N GLU A 602 6.39 11.79 18.72
CA GLU A 602 6.84 12.41 19.97
C GLU A 602 5.99 11.86 21.11
N TYR A 603 6.61 11.65 22.27
CA TYR A 603 5.90 11.32 23.49
C TYR A 603 5.29 12.60 24.08
N MET A 604 3.96 12.60 24.26
CA MET A 604 3.20 13.71 24.85
C MET A 604 3.47 15.09 24.22
N SER A 605 3.52 15.16 22.88
CA SER A 605 3.65 16.42 22.13
C SER A 605 2.56 17.43 22.51
N GLU A 606 2.96 18.67 22.71
CA GLU A 606 2.10 19.82 23.00
C GLU A 606 1.26 20.25 21.79
N LEU A 607 1.80 20.07 20.57
CA LEU A 607 1.17 20.50 19.33
C LEU A 607 -0.16 19.77 19.09
N GLY A 608 -1.21 20.55 18.83
CA GLY A 608 -2.59 20.05 18.67
C GLY A 608 -3.38 19.89 19.97
N ASN A 609 -2.78 20.20 21.14
CA ASN A 609 -3.46 20.26 22.44
C ASN A 609 -3.55 21.69 23.01
N GLU A 610 -2.75 22.63 22.51
CA GLU A 610 -2.76 24.05 22.89
C GLU A 610 -4.03 24.76 22.38
N GLU A 611 -4.92 25.20 23.27
CA GLU A 611 -6.16 25.89 22.89
C GLU A 611 -5.90 27.18 22.08
N GLY A 612 -6.83 27.51 21.18
CA GLY A 612 -6.73 28.66 20.27
C GLY A 612 -5.79 28.47 19.07
N THR A 613 -4.89 27.48 19.09
CA THR A 613 -3.92 27.25 18.00
C THR A 613 -4.55 26.62 16.74
N GLU A 614 -3.95 26.89 15.57
CA GLU A 614 -4.40 26.28 14.31
C GLU A 614 -4.21 24.76 14.29
N GLU A 615 -3.21 24.23 15.02
CA GLU A 615 -3.04 22.79 15.21
C GLU A 615 -4.22 22.18 15.98
N ALA A 616 -4.69 22.83 17.05
CA ALA A 616 -5.82 22.36 17.85
C ALA A 616 -7.15 22.47 17.09
N LYS A 617 -7.37 23.52 16.28
CA LYS A 617 -8.56 23.65 15.42
C LYS A 617 -8.70 22.48 14.44
N LEU A 618 -7.59 22.01 13.84
CA LEU A 618 -7.63 20.80 13.03
C LEU A 618 -7.98 19.57 13.89
N VAL A 619 -7.30 19.39 15.03
CA VAL A 619 -7.50 18.21 15.89
C VAL A 619 -8.94 18.10 16.40
N ASP A 620 -9.62 19.20 16.70
CA ASP A 620 -11.04 19.21 17.05
C ASP A 620 -11.91 18.66 15.91
N VAL A 621 -11.76 19.20 14.69
CA VAL A 621 -12.50 18.74 13.50
C VAL A 621 -12.19 17.29 13.12
N LEU A 622 -10.99 16.78 13.43
CA LEU A 622 -10.66 15.36 13.26
C LEU A 622 -11.29 14.47 14.35
N LYS A 623 -11.49 14.96 15.57
CA LYS A 623 -12.23 14.25 16.63
C LYS A 623 -13.75 14.30 16.37
N HIS A 624 -14.23 15.39 15.77
CA HIS A 624 -15.64 15.70 15.55
C HIS A 624 -15.92 15.99 14.06
N PRO A 625 -16.00 14.95 13.20
CA PRO A 625 -16.29 15.11 11.77
C PRO A 625 -17.59 15.90 11.54
N ARG A 626 -17.52 16.89 10.64
CA ARG A 626 -18.62 17.81 10.31
C ARG A 626 -18.95 17.81 8.82
N GLU A 627 -20.06 18.44 8.44
CA GLU A 627 -20.43 18.60 7.03
C GLU A 627 -19.76 19.81 6.40
N TRP A 628 -19.48 19.71 5.09
CA TRP A 628 -18.69 20.70 4.33
C TRP A 628 -19.40 21.23 3.07
N ALA A 629 -20.43 20.53 2.57
CA ALA A 629 -21.07 20.80 1.28
C ALA A 629 -22.54 20.41 1.25
#